data_AF-A0A828RU91-F1
#
_entry.id   AF-A0A828RU91-F1
#
_cell.length_a   1.000
_cell.length_b   1.000
_cell.length_c   1.000
_cell.angle_alpha   90.00
_cell.angle_beta   90.00
_cell.angle_gamma   90.00
#
_symmetry.space_group_name_H-M   'P 1'
#
loop_
_entity.id
_entity.type
_entity.pdbx_description
1 polymer ?
#
loop_
_entity_poly.entity_id
_entity_poly.type
_entity_poly.pdbx_seq_one_letter_code
_entity_poly.pdbx_strand_id
1 'polypeptide(L)'
;MSEMISMKCGCEFENGQAVADKVRMKGFADKEMPTPATINCSCGETYTKLKLVDQCPNCNMTYAVTPCSADDHQYIVPAGLNY
;
A
#
# COMPACT_ATOMS: atom_id res chain seq x y z
N MET A 1 8.91 -14.24 -15.52
CA MET A 1 8.87 -12.77 -15.60
C MET A 1 8.43 -12.28 -14.24
N SER A 2 9.35 -11.73 -13.44
CA SER A 2 8.98 -11.13 -12.16
C SER A 2 8.52 -9.71 -12.48
N GLU A 3 7.22 -9.45 -12.36
CA GLU A 3 6.67 -8.11 -12.52
C GLU A 3 7.10 -7.27 -11.31
N MET A 4 8.11 -6.43 -11.48
CA MET A 4 8.55 -5.49 -10.45
C MET A 4 7.51 -4.38 -10.30
N ILE A 5 7.22 -4.01 -9.06
CA ILE A 5 6.29 -2.92 -8.76
C ILE A 5 7.05 -1.61 -8.94
N SER A 6 6.72 -0.87 -9.99
CA SER A 6 7.27 0.46 -10.25
C SER A 6 6.35 1.54 -9.69
N MET A 7 6.91 2.43 -8.87
CA MET A 7 6.19 3.58 -8.30
C MET A 7 6.33 4.82 -9.17
N LYS A 8 5.46 5.81 -8.96
CA LYS A 8 5.46 7.09 -9.68
C LYS A 8 6.79 7.84 -9.62
N CYS A 9 7.52 7.72 -8.50
CA CYS A 9 8.85 8.32 -8.36
C CYS A 9 10.00 7.48 -8.95
N GLY A 10 9.71 6.40 -9.68
CA GLY A 10 10.70 5.52 -10.31
C GLY A 10 11.36 4.53 -9.35
N CYS A 11 10.89 4.43 -8.10
CA CYS A 11 11.33 3.37 -7.20
C CYS A 11 10.73 2.04 -7.63
N GLU A 12 11.58 1.03 -7.82
CA GLU A 12 11.17 -0.33 -8.14
C GLU A 12 11.26 -1.20 -6.89
N PHE A 13 10.26 -2.05 -6.70
CA PHE A 13 10.14 -2.96 -5.57
C PHE A 13 9.85 -4.37 -6.07
N GLU A 14 10.41 -5.36 -5.39
CA GLU A 14 10.19 -6.77 -5.74
C GLU A 14 8.76 -7.22 -5.44
N ASN A 15 8.12 -6.66 -4.40
CA ASN A 15 6.77 -7.00 -3.97
C ASN A 15 6.17 -5.89 -3.07
N GLY A 16 4.89 -6.01 -2.74
CA GLY A 16 4.21 -5.05 -1.87
C GLY A 16 4.75 -5.01 -0.44
N GLN A 17 5.39 -6.09 0.04
CA GLN A 17 6.10 -6.09 1.32
C GLN A 17 7.29 -5.14 1.28
N ALA A 18 8.12 -5.20 0.24
CA ALA A 18 9.25 -4.28 0.10
C ALA A 18 8.80 -2.81 0.07
N VAL A 19 7.62 -2.52 -0.48
CA VAL A 19 6.99 -1.18 -0.41
C VAL A 19 6.65 -0.82 1.03
N ALA A 20 5.92 -1.69 1.73
CA ALA A 20 5.52 -1.48 3.12
C ALA A 20 6.73 -1.32 4.05
N ASP A 21 7.73 -2.18 3.93
CA ASP A 21 9.01 -2.10 4.62
C ASP A 21 9.67 -0.75 4.37
N LYS A 22 9.78 -0.30 3.12
CA LYS A 22 10.40 0.99 2.81
C LYS A 22 9.68 2.16 3.48
N VAL A 23 8.35 2.15 3.46
CA VAL A 23 7.52 3.19 4.10
C VAL A 23 7.67 3.15 5.62
N ARG A 24 7.68 1.94 6.23
CA ARG A 24 7.92 1.72 7.67
C ARG A 24 9.31 2.16 8.09
N MET A 25 10.35 1.77 7.35
CA MET A 25 11.74 2.16 7.57
C MET A 25 11.93 3.67 7.53
N LYS A 26 11.13 4.38 6.74
CA LYS A 26 11.14 5.85 6.69
C LYS A 26 10.30 6.52 7.77
N GLY A 27 9.58 5.75 8.60
CA GLY A 27 8.69 6.28 9.64
C GLY A 27 7.40 6.88 9.09
N PHE A 28 6.99 6.49 7.88
CA PHE A 28 5.80 7.03 7.23
C PHE A 28 4.60 6.08 7.24
N ALA A 29 4.68 4.92 7.92
CA ALA A 29 3.61 3.93 7.92
C ALA A 29 2.26 4.51 8.34
N ASP A 30 2.25 5.25 9.45
CA ASP A 30 1.06 5.92 10.01
C ASP A 30 0.73 7.27 9.37
N LYS A 31 1.47 7.68 8.33
CA LYS A 31 1.22 8.95 7.66
C LYS A 31 -0.08 8.86 6.88
N GLU A 32 -0.93 9.86 7.05
CA GLU A 32 -2.16 10.00 6.29
C GLU A 32 -1.86 10.26 4.81
N MET A 33 -2.66 9.63 3.96
CA MET A 33 -2.63 9.85 2.52
C MET A 33 -3.24 11.22 2.20
N PRO A 34 -2.71 11.93 1.20
CA PRO A 34 -3.30 13.19 0.74
C PRO A 34 -4.71 12.97 0.18
N THR A 35 -4.96 11.80 -0.42
CA THR A 35 -6.24 11.42 -1.00
C THR A 35 -6.68 10.07 -0.42
N PRO A 36 -7.86 9.98 0.21
CA PRO A 36 -8.44 8.69 0.62
C PRO A 36 -8.68 7.78 -0.57
N ALA A 37 -8.28 6.52 -0.46
CA ALA A 37 -8.44 5.53 -1.52
C ALA A 37 -9.45 4.45 -1.12
N THR A 38 -10.42 4.16 -1.98
CA THR A 38 -11.29 3.00 -1.79
C THR A 38 -10.57 1.76 -2.29
N ILE A 39 -10.28 0.82 -1.39
CA ILE A 39 -9.60 -0.43 -1.68
C ILE A 39 -10.63 -1.55 -1.76
N ASN A 40 -10.60 -2.27 -2.88
CA ASN A 40 -11.32 -3.52 -3.02
C ASN A 40 -10.42 -4.64 -2.52
N CYS A 41 -10.68 -5.09 -1.30
CA CYS A 41 -9.86 -6.11 -0.69
C CYS A 41 -10.10 -7.47 -1.34
N SER A 42 -9.07 -8.33 -1.36
CA SER A 42 -9.17 -9.70 -1.88
C SER A 42 -10.16 -10.58 -1.12
N CYS A 43 -10.59 -10.18 0.09
CA CYS A 43 -11.65 -10.87 0.84
C CYS A 43 -13.06 -10.57 0.31
N GLY A 44 -13.22 -9.62 -0.63
CA GLY A 44 -14.51 -9.21 -1.18
C GLY A 44 -15.13 -7.98 -0.50
N GLU A 45 -14.58 -7.52 0.61
CA GLU A 45 -14.98 -6.24 1.21
C GLU A 45 -14.25 -5.05 0.58
N THR A 46 -14.94 -3.91 0.57
CA THR A 46 -14.38 -2.63 0.19
C THR A 46 -14.23 -1.75 1.43
N TYR A 47 -13.10 -1.08 1.56
CA TYR A 47 -12.86 -0.18 2.67
C TYR A 47 -12.06 1.04 2.23
N THR A 48 -12.18 2.14 2.97
CA THR A 48 -11.44 3.36 2.68
C THR A 48 -10.10 3.33 3.41
N LYS A 49 -9.03 3.29 2.64
CA LYS A 49 -7.65 3.42 3.11
C LYS A 49 -7.31 4.88 3.28
N LEU A 50 -6.88 5.24 4.50
CA LEU A 50 -6.55 6.62 4.88
C LEU A 50 -5.05 6.83 5.12
N LYS A 51 -4.30 5.77 5.41
CA LYS A 51 -2.86 5.82 5.73
C LYS A 51 -2.03 5.19 4.62
N LEU A 52 -0.74 5.55 4.53
CA LEU A 52 0.19 4.94 3.56
C LEU A 52 0.30 3.43 3.73
N VAL A 53 0.37 2.94 4.97
CA VAL A 53 0.26 1.52 5.29
C VAL A 53 -0.99 1.34 6.13
N ASP A 54 -1.90 0.48 5.65
CA ASP A 54 -3.21 0.29 6.28
C ASP A 54 -3.68 -1.14 6.07
N GLN A 55 -4.48 -1.64 7.00
CA GLN A 55 -4.92 -3.03 7.03
C GLN A 55 -6.43 -3.11 6.85
N CYS A 56 -6.86 -4.08 6.03
CA CYS A 56 -8.28 -4.37 5.89
C CYS A 56 -8.83 -4.84 7.25
N PRO A 57 -9.89 -4.20 7.78
CA PRO A 57 -10.44 -4.55 9.11
C PRO A 57 -11.11 -5.93 9.13
N ASN A 58 -11.45 -6.50 7.97
CA ASN A 58 -12.09 -7.82 7.89
C ASN A 58 -11.07 -8.97 7.88
N CYS A 59 -10.07 -8.91 6.99
CA CYS A 59 -9.15 -10.03 6.76
C CYS A 59 -7.71 -9.74 7.19
N ASN A 60 -7.41 -8.52 7.68
CA ASN A 60 -6.06 -8.07 8.04
C ASN A 60 -5.08 -8.03 6.85
N MET A 61 -5.59 -7.91 5.61
CA MET A 61 -4.75 -7.68 4.44
C MET A 61 -4.12 -6.29 4.50
N THR A 62 -2.80 -6.23 4.51
CA THR A 62 -2.05 -4.99 4.51
C THR A 62 -1.90 -4.48 3.09
N TYR A 63 -2.22 -3.22 2.88
CA TYR A 63 -1.98 -2.50 1.64
C TYR A 63 -1.01 -1.36 1.91
N ALA A 64 -0.06 -1.19 1.00
CA ALA A 64 0.98 -0.19 1.11
C ALA A 64 1.10 0.62 -0.18
N VAL A 65 1.45 1.89 0.00
CA VAL A 65 1.76 2.80 -1.09
C VAL A 65 2.85 3.76 -0.63
N THR A 66 3.74 4.14 -1.54
CA THR A 66 4.78 5.11 -1.23
C THR A 66 4.19 6.52 -1.14
N PRO A 67 4.75 7.42 -0.32
CA PRO A 67 4.25 8.80 -0.23
C PRO A 67 4.30 9.56 -1.57
N CYS A 68 5.21 9.18 -2.47
CA CYS A 68 5.33 9.77 -3.81
C CYS A 68 4.24 9.29 -4.80
N SER A 69 3.49 8.25 -4.43
CA SER A 69 2.43 7.64 -5.25
C SER A 69 1.10 7.55 -4.49
N ALA A 70 1.02 8.18 -3.31
CA ALA A 70 -0.16 8.12 -2.45
C ALA A 70 -1.34 8.95 -2.98
N ASP A 71 -1.10 9.82 -3.96
CA ASP A 71 -2.13 10.55 -4.69
C ASP A 71 -2.85 9.69 -5.73
N ASP A 72 -2.33 8.51 -6.05
CA ASP A 72 -2.78 7.71 -7.19
C ASP A 72 -3.00 6.25 -6.81
N HIS A 73 -4.28 5.84 -6.81
CA HIS A 73 -4.72 4.58 -6.22
C HIS A 73 -4.21 3.35 -6.97
N GLN A 74 -3.76 3.50 -8.21
CA GLN A 74 -3.21 2.40 -9.01
C GLN A 74 -1.87 1.86 -8.45
N TYR A 75 -1.15 2.66 -7.67
CA TYR A 75 0.12 2.27 -7.05
C TYR A 75 -0.05 1.66 -5.66
N ILE A 76 -1.28 1.51 -5.19
CA ILE A 76 -1.56 0.85 -3.92
C ILE A 76 -1.47 -0.65 -4.14
N VAL A 77 -0.55 -1.28 -3.42
CA VAL A 77 -0.24 -2.70 -3.61
C VAL A 77 -0.48 -3.49 -2.33
N PRO A 78 -0.94 -4.76 -2.42
CA PRO A 78 -1.07 -5.62 -1.27
C PRO A 78 0.32 -6.05 -0.78
N ALA A 79 0.61 -5.81 0.50
CA ALA A 79 1.80 -6.30 1.19
C ALA A 79 1.59 -7.70 1.79
N GLY A 80 0.35 -8.07 2.11
CA GLY A 80 0.01 -9.42 2.57
C GLY A 80 -0.84 -9.43 3.84
N LEU A 81 -1.39 -10.61 4.16
CA LEU A 81 -2.23 -10.82 5.34
C LEU A 81 -1.38 -10.79 6.62
N ASN A 82 -1.82 -10.02 7.62
CA ASN A 82 -1.15 -9.86 8.92
C ASN A 82 0.33 -9.44 8.82
N TYR A 83 0.64 -8.61 7.84
CA TYR A 83 1.99 -8.11 7.58
C TYR A 83 2.26 -6.77 8.28
#